data_AF-A0A9P0B1B9-F1
#
_entry.id   AF-A0A9P0B1B9-F1
#
_cell.length_a   1.000
_cell.length_b   1.000
_cell.length_c   1.000
_cell.angle_alpha   90.00
_cell.angle_beta   90.00
_cell.angle_gamma   90.00
#
_symmetry.space_group_name_H-M   'P 1'
#
loop_
_entity.id
_entity.type
_entity.pdbx_description
1 polymer ?
#
loop_
_entity_poly.entity_id
_entity_poly.type
_entity_poly.pdbx_seq_one_letter_code
_entity_poly.pdbx_strand_id
1 'polypeptide(L)'
;MHFLFLAAFFWLNTMCFNIWWTFRDLRPQSTEKSQERLRLRLYQLYAWGLPMIIASTAATLDFVPKSEDSNLIRPNFGETKCWFTGHTEVLTFFYGPIGILLFINLALFALTARELTCGLWKRELVKSTTERAALGRVCMKLVVVMGVTWIADILSWAVGGPQEIWYLTDIINCLQGVFIFIVVGLQPQVFSAVKRLWCSRKHRQNGNPGTTNQHSTSSQGPQSMGDSISQSVNNLTKSVPLETSC
;
A
#
# COMPACT_ATOMS: atom_id res chain seq x y z
N MET A 1 0.25 -4.91 -20.87
CA MET A 1 1.47 -4.36 -20.26
C MET A 1 1.33 -2.87 -19.93
N HIS A 2 1.02 -2.00 -20.89
CA HIS A 2 0.85 -0.54 -20.71
C HIS A 2 -0.02 -0.13 -19.51
N PHE A 3 -1.25 -0.65 -19.44
CA PHE A 3 -2.18 -0.41 -18.32
C PHE A 3 -1.60 -0.77 -16.94
N LEU A 4 -0.95 -1.94 -16.82
CA LEU A 4 -0.46 -2.44 -15.53
C LEU A 4 0.71 -1.60 -15.00
N PHE A 5 1.62 -1.16 -15.90
CA PHE A 5 2.69 -0.23 -15.52
C PHE A 5 2.12 1.09 -15.01
N LEU A 6 1.19 1.70 -15.76
CA LEU A 6 0.52 2.92 -15.32
C LEU A 6 -0.15 2.72 -13.96
N ALA A 7 -0.95 1.65 -13.81
CA ALA A 7 -1.61 1.35 -12.55
C ALA A 7 -0.64 1.21 -11.38
N ALA A 8 0.52 0.57 -11.56
CA ALA A 8 1.54 0.48 -10.52
C ALA A 8 2.04 1.86 -10.05
N PHE A 9 2.26 2.80 -10.98
CA PHE A 9 2.66 4.18 -10.65
C PHE A 9 1.55 4.98 -9.96
N PHE A 10 0.31 4.84 -10.43
CA PHE A 10 -0.83 5.48 -9.79
C PHE A 10 -1.06 4.92 -8.38
N TRP A 11 -0.90 3.61 -8.17
CA TRP A 11 -0.94 3.00 -6.84
C TRP A 11 0.18 3.54 -5.94
N LEU A 12 1.42 3.62 -6.45
CA LEU A 12 2.52 4.23 -5.70
C LEU A 12 2.21 5.68 -5.32
N ASN A 13 1.58 6.44 -6.21
CA ASN A 13 1.16 7.82 -5.94
C ASN A 13 0.11 7.91 -4.84
N THR A 14 -0.92 7.06 -4.88
CA THR A 14 -1.91 7.00 -3.78
C THR A 14 -1.27 6.64 -2.44
N MET A 15 -0.28 5.75 -2.42
CA MET A 15 0.44 5.39 -1.21
C MET A 15 1.25 6.57 -0.67
N CYS A 16 1.99 7.27 -1.53
CA CYS A 16 2.75 8.49 -1.17
C CYS A 16 1.81 9.56 -0.61
N PHE A 17 0.69 9.81 -1.29
CA PHE A 17 -0.31 10.80 -0.87
C PHE A 17 -0.95 10.43 0.46
N ASN A 18 -1.34 9.17 0.65
CA ASN A 18 -1.94 8.70 1.89
C ASN A 18 -0.99 8.90 3.08
N ILE A 19 0.30 8.58 2.90
CA ILE A 19 1.31 8.77 3.92
C ILE A 19 1.51 10.25 4.23
N TRP A 20 1.73 11.08 3.22
CA TRP A 20 1.87 12.52 3.37
C TRP A 20 0.68 13.14 4.11
N TRP A 21 -0.54 12.81 3.66
CA TRP A 21 -1.78 13.28 4.28
C TRP A 21 -1.87 12.86 5.75
N THR A 22 -1.53 11.61 6.05
CA THR A 22 -1.56 11.04 7.41
C THR A 22 -0.57 11.72 8.36
N PHE A 23 0.56 12.24 7.85
CA PHE A 23 1.55 12.95 8.65
C PHE A 23 1.23 14.44 8.82
N ARG A 24 0.71 15.09 7.77
CA ARG A 24 0.31 16.50 7.82
C ARG A 24 -0.91 16.72 8.71
N ASP A 25 -1.88 15.84 8.59
CA ASP A 25 -3.09 15.86 9.41
C ASP A 25 -2.79 14.97 10.63
N LEU A 26 -2.22 15.53 11.71
CA LEU A 26 -2.07 14.89 13.03
C LEU A 26 -3.44 14.59 13.67
N ARG A 27 -4.38 14.06 12.88
CA ARG A 27 -5.78 13.89 13.21
C ARG A 27 -5.92 12.78 14.26
N PRO A 28 -6.69 13.03 15.32
CA PRO A 28 -7.06 11.99 16.28
C PRO A 28 -7.75 10.83 15.57
N GLN A 29 -7.49 9.64 16.06
CA GLN A 29 -7.85 8.33 15.52
C GLN A 29 -9.37 8.01 15.54
N SER A 30 -10.23 9.03 15.48
CA SER A 30 -11.70 8.90 15.57
C SER A 30 -12.41 9.13 14.23
N THR A 31 -11.74 8.83 13.12
CA THR A 31 -12.38 8.91 11.80
C THR A 31 -13.36 7.73 11.68
N GLU A 32 -14.63 7.98 11.39
CA GLU A 32 -15.62 6.91 11.29
C GLU A 32 -15.21 5.88 10.22
N LYS A 33 -15.40 4.58 10.50
CA LYS A 33 -15.08 3.47 9.57
C LYS A 33 -15.68 3.68 8.17
N SER A 34 -16.80 4.39 8.07
CA SER A 34 -17.44 4.76 6.79
C SER A 34 -16.55 5.66 5.93
N GLN A 35 -15.92 6.67 6.55
CA GLN A 35 -15.05 7.62 5.85
C GLN A 35 -13.77 6.97 5.35
N GLU A 36 -13.17 6.05 6.12
CA GLU A 36 -12.00 5.29 5.67
C GLU A 36 -12.32 4.41 4.44
N ARG A 37 -13.47 3.72 4.46
CA ARG A 37 -13.94 2.92 3.32
C ARG A 37 -14.21 3.78 2.08
N LEU A 38 -14.77 4.98 2.25
CA LEU A 38 -14.98 5.91 1.14
C LEU A 38 -13.64 6.35 0.54
N ARG A 39 -12.66 6.73 1.38
CA ARG A 39 -11.32 7.11 0.91
C ARG A 39 -10.64 5.98 0.13
N LEU A 40 -10.70 4.74 0.65
CA LEU A 40 -10.14 3.59 -0.06
C LEU A 40 -10.83 3.35 -1.41
N ARG A 41 -12.16 3.53 -1.50
CA ARG A 41 -12.88 3.44 -2.78
C ARG A 41 -12.45 4.53 -3.76
N LEU A 42 -12.24 5.76 -3.29
CA LEU A 42 -11.73 6.85 -4.12
C LEU A 42 -10.31 6.57 -4.63
N TYR A 43 -9.43 6.05 -3.77
CA TYR A 43 -8.08 5.66 -4.18
C TYR A 43 -8.10 4.53 -5.21
N GLN A 44 -8.97 3.53 -5.04
CA GLN A 44 -9.15 2.47 -6.04
C GLN A 44 -9.67 3.01 -7.38
N LEU A 45 -10.69 3.87 -7.34
CA LEU A 45 -11.25 4.47 -8.55
C LEU A 45 -10.19 5.32 -9.28
N TYR A 46 -9.40 6.08 -8.55
CA TYR A 46 -8.29 6.86 -9.11
C TYR A 46 -7.20 5.95 -9.69
N ALA A 47 -6.69 5.00 -8.89
CA ALA A 47 -5.52 4.20 -9.23
C ALA A 47 -5.78 3.14 -10.31
N TRP A 48 -7.04 2.75 -10.53
CA TRP A 48 -7.42 1.89 -11.65
C TRP A 48 -8.06 2.67 -12.80
N GLY A 49 -8.89 3.65 -12.48
CA GLY A 49 -9.66 4.39 -13.48
C GLY A 49 -8.79 5.25 -14.39
N LEU A 50 -7.84 6.02 -13.85
CA LEU A 50 -6.99 6.88 -14.69
C LEU A 50 -6.09 6.06 -15.64
N PRO A 51 -5.39 5.00 -15.20
CA PRO A 51 -4.70 4.10 -16.11
C PRO A 51 -5.62 3.48 -17.16
N MET A 52 -6.84 3.06 -16.78
CA MET A 52 -7.82 2.51 -17.72
C MET A 52 -8.17 3.55 -18.79
N ILE A 53 -8.42 4.80 -18.41
CA ILE A 53 -8.74 5.89 -19.34
C ILE A 53 -7.56 6.10 -20.29
N ILE A 54 -6.34 6.29 -19.77
CA ILE A 54 -5.14 6.52 -20.60
C ILE A 54 -4.92 5.34 -21.58
N ALA A 55 -4.99 4.10 -21.09
CA ALA A 55 -4.80 2.92 -21.92
C ALA A 55 -5.92 2.73 -22.95
N SER A 56 -7.17 3.03 -22.59
CA SER A 56 -8.32 2.94 -23.51
C SER A 56 -8.28 4.02 -24.57
N THR A 57 -7.83 5.23 -24.23
CA THR A 57 -7.58 6.30 -25.20
C THR A 57 -6.48 5.88 -26.16
N ALA A 58 -5.34 5.37 -25.67
CA ALA A 58 -4.27 4.86 -26.52
C ALA A 58 -4.77 3.75 -27.46
N ALA A 59 -5.52 2.77 -26.93
CA ALA A 59 -6.09 1.69 -27.74
C ALA A 59 -7.07 2.21 -28.80
N THR A 60 -7.98 3.11 -28.43
CA THR A 60 -8.95 3.69 -29.38
C THR A 60 -8.24 4.44 -30.51
N LEU A 61 -7.21 5.23 -30.19
CA LEU A 61 -6.42 5.96 -31.19
C LEU A 61 -5.64 5.01 -32.13
N ASP A 62 -5.31 3.81 -31.66
CA ASP A 62 -4.65 2.77 -32.45
C ASP A 62 -5.62 2.06 -33.42
N PHE A 63 -6.91 2.00 -33.10
CA PHE A 63 -7.95 1.43 -33.99
C PHE A 63 -8.50 2.41 -35.05
N VAL A 64 -8.31 3.71 -34.90
CA VAL A 64 -8.78 4.70 -35.90
C VAL A 64 -8.07 4.49 -37.24
N PRO A 65 -8.74 4.44 -38.41
CA PRO A 65 -8.05 4.26 -39.68
C PRO A 65 -7.02 5.38 -39.95
N LYS A 66 -5.89 5.06 -40.59
CA LYS A 66 -4.90 6.07 -41.03
C LYS A 66 -5.58 7.01 -42.03
N SER A 67 -6.00 8.19 -41.60
CA SER A 67 -6.44 9.27 -42.48
C SER A 67 -5.28 10.25 -42.66
N GLU A 68 -4.95 10.57 -43.91
CA GLU A 68 -3.76 11.37 -44.26
C GLU A 68 -3.78 12.81 -43.71
N ASP A 69 -4.95 13.33 -43.30
CA ASP A 69 -5.14 14.72 -42.89
C ASP A 69 -5.22 14.96 -41.37
N SER A 70 -5.05 13.95 -40.53
CA SER A 70 -5.14 14.12 -39.08
C SER A 70 -3.76 14.25 -38.43
N ASN A 71 -3.45 15.43 -37.87
CA ASN A 71 -2.29 15.70 -37.00
C ASN A 71 -2.36 14.94 -35.65
N LEU A 72 -3.00 13.76 -35.62
CA LEU A 72 -3.29 13.00 -34.43
C LEU A 72 -2.15 12.02 -34.15
N ILE A 73 -1.54 12.11 -32.97
CA ILE A 73 -0.45 11.20 -32.56
C ILE A 73 -1.06 9.82 -32.27
N ARG A 74 -0.65 8.79 -32.99
CA ARG A 74 -1.17 7.41 -32.89
C ARG A 74 -0.12 6.49 -32.26
N PRO A 75 -0.46 5.69 -31.24
CA PRO A 75 0.51 4.80 -30.58
C PRO A 75 1.26 3.82 -31.49
N ASN A 76 0.61 3.37 -32.57
CA ASN A 76 1.14 2.42 -33.54
C ASN A 76 1.70 1.16 -32.84
N PHE A 77 0.87 0.54 -32.00
CA PHE A 77 1.26 -0.65 -31.25
C PHE A 77 1.51 -1.82 -32.20
N GLY A 78 2.62 -2.55 -32.02
CA GLY A 78 2.78 -3.83 -32.71
C GLY A 78 3.17 -3.75 -34.18
N GLU A 79 3.36 -2.57 -34.78
CA GLU A 79 3.72 -2.47 -36.20
C GLU A 79 5.14 -2.98 -36.48
N THR A 80 6.12 -2.60 -35.67
CA THR A 80 7.52 -3.04 -35.82
C THR A 80 8.10 -3.71 -34.57
N LYS A 81 7.53 -3.42 -33.40
CA LYS A 81 7.91 -3.96 -32.09
C LYS A 81 6.64 -4.31 -31.34
N CYS A 82 6.69 -5.27 -30.42
CA CYS A 82 5.58 -5.57 -29.48
C CYS A 82 5.41 -4.48 -28.40
N TRP A 83 5.52 -3.22 -28.82
CA TRP A 83 5.46 -2.00 -28.03
C TRP A 83 5.09 -0.82 -28.94
N PHE A 84 5.15 0.41 -28.43
CA PHE A 84 5.04 1.62 -29.26
C PHE A 84 6.18 1.68 -30.29
N THR A 85 5.87 2.14 -31.50
CA THR A 85 6.84 2.16 -32.61
C THR A 85 7.74 3.41 -32.58
N GLY A 86 7.17 4.59 -32.33
CA GLY A 86 7.92 5.85 -32.37
C GLY A 86 8.19 6.47 -31.00
N HIS A 87 9.22 7.32 -30.95
CA HIS A 87 9.72 7.94 -29.72
C HIS A 87 8.70 8.92 -29.13
N THR A 88 8.10 9.75 -29.98
CA THR A 88 7.11 10.76 -29.56
C THR A 88 5.90 10.10 -28.93
N GLU A 89 5.46 8.96 -29.47
CA GLU A 89 4.26 8.26 -29.04
C GLU A 89 4.48 7.56 -27.70
N VAL A 90 5.65 6.92 -27.51
CA VAL A 90 6.03 6.37 -26.19
C VAL A 90 6.11 7.50 -25.17
N LEU A 91 6.71 8.64 -25.54
CA LEU A 91 6.85 9.78 -24.65
C LEU A 91 5.47 10.32 -24.23
N THR A 92 4.56 10.54 -25.18
CA THR A 92 3.25 11.11 -24.92
C THR A 92 2.34 10.17 -24.12
N PHE A 93 2.27 8.89 -24.48
CA PHE A 93 1.30 7.96 -23.89
C PHE A 93 1.85 7.13 -22.73
N PHE A 94 3.16 7.14 -22.48
CA PHE A 94 3.78 6.32 -21.43
C PHE A 94 4.76 7.08 -20.54
N TYR A 95 5.91 7.56 -21.05
CA TYR A 95 6.92 8.20 -20.21
C TYR A 95 6.46 9.53 -19.62
N GLY A 96 5.65 10.31 -20.34
CA GLY A 96 5.10 11.58 -19.87
C GLY A 96 4.24 11.43 -18.62
N PRO A 97 3.13 10.65 -18.67
CA PRO A 97 2.30 10.38 -17.50
C PRO A 97 3.11 9.83 -16.31
N ILE A 98 4.04 8.91 -16.56
CA ILE A 98 4.83 8.28 -15.49
C ILE A 98 5.86 9.26 -14.90
N GLY A 99 6.51 10.09 -15.73
CA GLY A 99 7.42 11.14 -15.28
C GLY A 99 6.72 12.16 -14.38
N ILE A 100 5.50 12.58 -14.74
CA ILE A 100 4.67 13.47 -13.91
C ILE A 100 4.37 12.80 -12.56
N LEU A 101 3.94 11.53 -12.57
CA LEU A 101 3.65 10.79 -11.33
C LEU A 101 4.88 10.63 -10.44
N LEU A 102 6.04 10.31 -11.01
CA LEU A 102 7.30 10.21 -10.29
C LEU A 102 7.70 11.53 -9.65
N PHE A 103 7.56 12.65 -10.37
CA PHE A 103 7.81 13.97 -9.83
C PHE A 103 6.89 14.29 -8.64
N ILE A 104 5.58 14.03 -8.78
CA ILE A 104 4.62 14.22 -7.68
C ILE A 104 4.98 13.33 -6.48
N ASN A 105 5.36 12.08 -6.71
CA ASN A 105 5.78 11.15 -5.64
C ASN A 105 6.99 11.68 -4.88
N LEU A 106 8.00 12.19 -5.60
CA LEU A 106 9.19 12.77 -5.00
C LEU A 106 8.85 14.00 -4.17
N ALA A 107 7.98 14.88 -4.66
CA ALA A 107 7.52 16.06 -3.92
C ALA A 107 6.74 15.67 -2.64
N LEU A 108 5.77 14.76 -2.73
CA LEU A 108 5.02 14.25 -1.58
C LEU A 108 5.95 13.60 -0.54
N PHE A 109 6.95 12.86 -1.01
CA PHE A 109 7.94 12.24 -0.14
C PHE A 109 8.80 13.29 0.57
N ALA A 110 9.31 14.29 -0.15
CA ALA A 110 10.10 15.38 0.43
C ALA A 110 9.30 16.16 1.48
N LEU A 111 8.03 16.46 1.21
CA LEU A 111 7.13 17.11 2.17
C LEU A 111 6.91 16.24 3.42
N THR A 112 6.70 14.93 3.23
CA THR A 112 6.55 13.98 4.33
C THR A 112 7.81 13.90 5.19
N ALA A 113 8.98 13.82 4.56
CA ALA A 113 10.27 13.75 5.25
C ALA A 113 10.55 15.03 6.05
N ARG A 114 10.21 16.20 5.48
CA ARG A 114 10.32 17.49 6.18
C ARG A 114 9.41 17.54 7.40
N GLU A 115 8.15 17.14 7.26
CA GLU A 115 7.18 17.12 8.36
C GLU A 115 7.61 16.15 9.47
N LEU A 116 8.12 14.98 9.10
CA LEU A 116 8.67 14.00 10.03
C LEU A 116 9.88 14.57 10.78
N THR A 117 10.83 15.17 10.08
CA THR A 117 12.08 15.68 10.67
C THR A 117 11.81 16.88 11.58
N CYS A 118 10.95 17.80 11.18
CA CYS A 118 10.56 18.95 12.00
C CYS A 118 9.57 18.60 13.13
N GLY A 119 8.66 17.65 12.89
CA GLY A 119 7.65 17.21 13.86
C GLY A 119 8.21 16.31 14.97
N LEU A 120 9.22 15.50 14.67
CA LEU A 120 9.98 14.73 15.66
C LEU A 120 10.65 15.61 16.71
N TRP A 121 10.98 16.87 16.37
CA TRP A 121 11.58 17.81 17.30
C TRP A 121 10.57 18.41 18.29
N LYS A 122 9.25 18.24 18.06
CA LYS A 122 8.18 18.87 18.84
C LYS A 122 7.31 17.93 19.67
N ARG A 123 7.28 16.60 19.46
CA ARG A 123 6.36 15.72 20.21
C ARG A 123 6.90 14.33 20.54
N GLU A 124 6.89 14.04 21.84
CA GLU A 124 6.98 12.74 22.49
C GLU A 124 5.70 11.91 22.20
N LEU A 125 5.67 11.16 21.09
CA LEU A 125 4.48 10.37 20.70
C LEU A 125 4.90 9.00 20.13
N VAL A 126 5.33 8.13 21.03
CA VAL A 126 6.20 6.96 20.78
C VAL A 126 5.42 5.65 20.47
N LYS A 127 4.22 5.70 19.88
CA LYS A 127 3.53 4.43 19.49
C LYS A 127 2.80 4.46 18.14
N SER A 128 2.05 5.52 17.83
CA SER A 128 1.40 5.69 16.50
C SER A 128 2.41 6.14 15.42
N THR A 129 3.45 6.87 15.80
CA THR A 129 4.52 7.33 14.91
C THR A 129 5.35 6.19 14.35
N THR A 130 5.57 5.10 15.10
CA THR A 130 6.48 4.02 14.68
C THR A 130 5.94 3.22 13.51
N GLU A 131 4.65 2.89 13.50
CA GLU A 131 4.01 2.16 12.40
C GLU A 131 3.93 3.03 11.14
N ARG A 132 3.52 4.29 11.30
CA ARG A 132 3.48 5.26 10.20
C ARG A 132 4.87 5.54 9.62
N ALA A 133 5.89 5.67 10.46
CA ALA A 133 7.28 5.85 10.03
C ALA A 133 7.82 4.61 9.33
N ALA A 134 7.42 3.41 9.75
CA ALA A 134 7.75 2.18 9.05
C ALA A 134 7.12 2.14 7.65
N LEU A 135 5.85 2.51 7.51
CA LEU A 135 5.16 2.63 6.22
C LEU A 135 5.82 3.69 5.32
N GLY A 136 6.20 4.84 5.89
CA GLY A 136 6.97 5.88 5.21
C GLY A 136 8.32 5.37 4.67
N ARG A 137 9.06 4.58 5.46
CA ARG A 137 10.32 3.93 5.03
C ARG A 137 10.11 2.94 3.89
N VAL A 138 9.00 2.19 3.87
CA VAL A 138 8.66 1.30 2.74
C VAL A 138 8.40 2.11 1.50
N CYS A 139 7.55 3.12 1.61
CA CYS A 139 7.20 3.97 0.49
C CYS A 139 8.42 4.66 -0.11
N MET A 140 9.35 5.15 0.73
CA MET A 140 10.64 5.67 0.29
C MET A 140 11.42 4.66 -0.54
N LYS A 141 11.59 3.43 -0.02
CA LYS A 141 12.28 2.36 -0.74
C LYS A 141 11.60 2.05 -2.07
N LEU A 142 10.26 2.04 -2.10
CA LEU A 142 9.50 1.83 -3.34
C LEU A 142 9.71 2.97 -4.34
N VAL A 143 9.65 4.23 -3.91
CA VAL A 143 9.91 5.38 -4.79
C VAL A 143 11.33 5.33 -5.35
N VAL A 144 12.32 4.98 -4.54
CA VAL A 144 13.71 4.83 -5.01
C VAL A 144 13.86 3.67 -6.00
N VAL A 145 13.36 2.48 -5.65
CA VAL A 145 13.44 1.29 -6.53
C VAL A 145 12.73 1.55 -7.86
N MET A 146 11.53 2.13 -7.82
CA MET A 146 10.75 2.44 -9.03
C MET A 146 11.32 3.63 -9.80
N GLY A 147 11.90 4.63 -9.13
CA GLY A 147 12.44 5.84 -9.76
C GLY A 147 13.79 5.59 -10.45
N VAL A 148 14.72 4.88 -9.80
CA VAL A 148 16.04 4.58 -10.37
C VAL A 148 15.93 3.68 -11.60
N THR A 149 15.11 2.64 -11.51
CA THR A 149 14.84 1.73 -12.66
C THR A 149 14.24 2.49 -13.83
N TRP A 150 13.36 3.46 -13.57
CA TRP A 150 12.76 4.27 -14.61
C TRP A 150 13.67 5.31 -15.23
N ILE A 151 14.56 5.92 -14.44
CA ILE A 151 15.59 6.81 -14.99
C ILE A 151 16.50 6.00 -15.93
N ALA A 152 16.88 4.78 -15.55
CA ALA A 152 17.67 3.90 -16.40
C ALA A 152 16.92 3.52 -17.69
N ASP A 153 15.62 3.22 -17.60
CA ASP A 153 14.77 2.89 -18.76
C ASP A 153 14.63 4.09 -19.72
N ILE A 154 14.39 5.30 -19.19
CA ILE A 154 14.36 6.53 -19.99
C ILE A 154 15.72 6.81 -20.64
N LEU A 155 16.83 6.57 -19.93
CA LEU A 155 18.17 6.78 -20.47
C LEU A 155 18.46 5.79 -21.61
N SER A 156 18.06 4.53 -21.46
CA SER A 156 18.13 3.51 -22.51
C SER A 156 17.37 3.93 -23.76
N TRP A 157 16.16 4.42 -23.57
CA TRP A 157 15.32 4.93 -24.65
C TRP A 157 15.88 6.21 -25.30
N ALA A 158 16.43 7.15 -24.54
CA ALA A 158 16.86 8.46 -25.03
C ALA A 158 18.26 8.46 -25.66
N VAL A 159 19.21 7.73 -25.06
CA VAL A 159 20.61 7.68 -25.52
C VAL A 159 20.78 6.62 -26.61
N GLY A 160 20.00 5.55 -26.56
CA GLY A 160 20.16 4.41 -27.45
C GLY A 160 21.53 3.74 -27.32
N GLY A 161 22.02 3.14 -28.41
CA GLY A 161 23.32 2.46 -28.46
C GLY A 161 23.23 0.93 -28.50
N PRO A 162 24.38 0.24 -28.44
CA PRO A 162 24.42 -1.23 -28.44
C PRO A 162 23.63 -1.80 -27.24
N GLN A 163 22.85 -2.86 -27.49
CA GLN A 163 21.98 -3.43 -26.45
C GLN A 163 22.75 -3.96 -25.23
N GLU A 164 24.01 -4.34 -25.40
CA GLU A 164 24.85 -4.88 -24.32
C GLU A 164 25.03 -3.90 -23.15
N ILE A 165 25.04 -2.60 -23.42
CA ILE A 165 25.21 -1.56 -22.38
C ILE A 165 23.98 -1.53 -21.44
N TRP A 166 22.81 -1.91 -21.95
CA TRP A 166 21.54 -1.86 -21.24
C TRP A 166 21.14 -3.19 -20.58
N TYR A 167 21.89 -4.28 -20.82
CA TYR A 167 21.56 -5.58 -20.22
C TYR A 167 21.51 -5.56 -18.70
N LEU A 168 22.43 -4.84 -18.05
CA LEU A 168 22.41 -4.72 -16.59
C LEU A 168 21.13 -4.01 -16.10
N THR A 169 20.76 -2.90 -16.75
CA THR A 169 19.57 -2.13 -16.39
C THR A 169 18.29 -2.91 -16.67
N ASP A 170 18.26 -3.66 -17.78
CA ASP A 170 17.14 -4.51 -18.15
C ASP A 170 16.96 -5.66 -17.17
N ILE A 171 18.05 -6.32 -16.74
CA ILE A 171 18.00 -7.35 -15.69
C ILE A 171 17.47 -6.78 -14.38
N ILE A 172 17.93 -5.58 -13.97
CA ILE A 172 17.44 -4.91 -12.75
C ILE A 172 15.94 -4.60 -12.89
N ASN A 173 15.49 -4.14 -14.06
CA ASN A 173 14.08 -3.88 -14.35
C ASN A 173 13.24 -5.17 -14.32
N CYS A 174 13.75 -6.28 -14.87
CA CYS A 174 13.09 -7.59 -14.78
C CYS A 174 12.99 -8.10 -13.32
N LEU A 175 14.00 -7.81 -12.48
CA LEU A 175 14.01 -8.15 -11.06
C LEU A 175 13.25 -7.16 -10.18
N GLN A 176 12.68 -6.10 -10.75
CA GLN A 176 11.98 -5.05 -10.01
C GLN A 176 10.86 -5.61 -9.12
N GLY A 177 10.11 -6.60 -9.61
CA GLY A 177 9.10 -7.29 -8.81
C GLY A 177 9.67 -7.98 -7.56
N VAL A 178 10.87 -8.55 -7.66
CA VAL A 178 11.58 -9.18 -6.53
C VAL A 178 11.99 -8.11 -5.52
N PHE A 179 12.51 -6.96 -5.96
CA PHE A 179 12.85 -5.86 -5.07
C PHE A 179 11.62 -5.31 -4.33
N ILE A 180 10.49 -5.16 -5.03
CA ILE A 180 9.22 -4.75 -4.39
C ILE A 180 8.80 -5.78 -3.34
N PHE A 181 8.88 -7.07 -3.65
CA PHE A 181 8.57 -8.14 -2.71
C PHE A 181 9.47 -8.11 -1.47
N ILE A 182 10.77 -7.88 -1.64
CA ILE A 182 11.70 -7.73 -0.52
C ILE A 182 11.34 -6.50 0.33
N VAL A 183 11.02 -5.38 -0.31
CA VAL A 183 10.72 -4.11 0.37
C VAL A 183 9.41 -4.16 1.16
N VAL A 184 8.37 -4.80 0.62
CA VAL A 184 7.02 -4.84 1.20
C VAL A 184 6.76 -6.14 1.95
N GLY A 185 7.05 -7.28 1.34
CA GLY A 185 6.73 -8.61 1.86
C GLY A 185 7.61 -9.06 3.02
N LEU A 186 8.90 -8.68 3.03
CA LEU A 186 9.83 -9.08 4.08
C LEU A 186 9.83 -8.16 5.31
N GLN A 187 8.84 -7.30 5.45
CA GLN A 187 8.75 -6.46 6.64
C GLN A 187 8.43 -7.27 7.89
N PRO A 188 9.07 -6.96 9.05
CA PRO A 188 8.78 -7.63 10.31
C PRO A 188 7.29 -7.56 10.70
N GLN A 189 6.61 -6.48 10.32
CA GLN A 189 5.18 -6.29 10.54
C GLN A 189 4.33 -7.33 9.78
N VAL A 190 4.68 -7.61 8.52
CA VAL A 190 4.01 -8.62 7.69
C VAL A 190 4.27 -10.01 8.26
N PHE A 191 5.51 -10.33 8.62
CA PHE A 191 5.85 -11.60 9.25
C PHE A 191 5.10 -11.82 10.58
N SER A 192 4.99 -10.79 11.41
CA SER A 192 4.24 -10.85 12.67
C SER A 192 2.74 -11.12 12.42
N ALA A 193 2.15 -10.45 11.43
CA ALA A 193 0.76 -10.68 11.02
C ALA A 193 0.53 -12.10 10.47
N VAL A 194 1.45 -12.59 9.62
CA VAL A 194 1.41 -13.95 9.06
C VAL A 194 1.54 -15.00 10.17
N LYS A 195 2.49 -14.82 11.10
CA LYS A 195 2.66 -15.71 12.26
C LYS A 195 1.40 -15.73 13.13
N ARG A 196 0.76 -14.58 13.37
CA ARG A 196 -0.51 -14.50 14.11
C ARG A 196 -1.63 -15.26 13.41
N LEU A 197 -1.76 -15.14 12.09
CA LEU A 197 -2.77 -15.88 11.31
C LEU A 197 -2.51 -17.40 11.34
N TRP A 198 -1.25 -17.83 11.29
CA TRP A 198 -0.86 -19.24 11.41
C TRP A 198 -1.11 -19.79 12.82
N CYS A 199 -0.76 -19.07 13.88
CA CYS A 199 -1.03 -19.48 15.26
C CYS A 199 -2.54 -19.54 15.55
N SER A 200 -3.33 -18.57 15.07
CA SER A 200 -4.79 -18.60 15.22
C SER A 200 -5.44 -19.74 14.42
N ARG A 201 -4.89 -20.11 13.26
CA ARG A 201 -5.32 -21.31 12.52
C ARG A 201 -4.98 -22.60 13.27
N LYS A 202 -3.82 -22.68 13.92
CA LYS A 202 -3.41 -23.85 14.72
C LYS A 202 -4.32 -24.04 15.94
N HIS A 203 -4.75 -22.96 16.60
CA HIS A 203 -5.72 -23.04 17.71
C HIS A 203 -7.13 -23.42 17.25
N ARG A 204 -7.56 -22.97 16.06
CA ARG A 204 -8.86 -23.33 15.49
C ARG A 204 -8.92 -24.76 14.94
N GLN A 205 -7.77 -25.35 14.57
CA GLN A 205 -7.68 -26.77 14.21
C GLN A 205 -7.57 -27.72 15.42
N ASN A 206 -7.02 -27.24 16.55
CA ASN A 206 -6.99 -28.01 17.81
C ASN A 206 -8.26 -27.86 18.67
N GLY A 207 -9.22 -27.01 18.27
CA GLY A 207 -10.55 -26.92 18.89
C GLY A 207 -11.46 -28.04 18.38
N ASN A 208 -11.44 -29.18 19.08
CA ASN A 208 -12.28 -30.35 18.80
C ASN A 208 -13.79 -29.99 18.81
N PRO A 209 -14.58 -30.27 17.75
CA PRO A 209 -16.03 -30.24 17.83
C PRO A 209 -16.53 -31.57 18.41
N GLY A 210 -16.60 -31.67 19.74
CA GLY A 210 -17.19 -32.84 20.38
C GLY A 210 -17.05 -32.79 21.89
N THR A 211 -18.07 -32.28 22.58
CA THR A 211 -19.10 -33.14 23.20
C THR A 211 -20.21 -32.29 23.80
N THR A 212 -21.42 -32.61 23.38
CA THR A 212 -22.71 -32.13 23.86
C THR A 212 -22.98 -32.58 25.30
N ASN A 213 -23.81 -31.80 26.01
CA ASN A 213 -24.68 -32.16 27.14
C ASN A 213 -24.06 -32.58 28.48
N GLN A 214 -24.18 -31.68 29.47
CA GLN A 214 -24.70 -32.08 30.77
C GLN A 214 -25.87 -31.17 31.15
N HIS A 215 -27.07 -31.75 30.97
CA HIS A 215 -28.27 -31.42 31.72
C HIS A 215 -28.03 -31.79 33.18
N SER A 216 -28.27 -30.85 34.10
CA SER A 216 -28.64 -31.17 35.49
C SER A 216 -29.75 -30.21 35.89
N THR A 217 -30.98 -30.70 35.82
CA THR A 217 -32.18 -30.01 36.25
C THR A 217 -32.52 -30.42 37.68
N SER A 218 -33.05 -29.45 38.45
CA SER A 218 -33.94 -29.60 39.62
C SER A 218 -33.31 -29.82 41.00
N SER A 219 -33.47 -28.83 41.90
CA SER A 219 -34.55 -28.88 42.91
C SER A 219 -34.70 -27.57 43.72
N GLN A 220 -35.87 -26.93 43.53
CA GLN A 220 -36.78 -26.31 44.50
C GLN A 220 -36.32 -25.32 45.60
N GLY A 221 -36.99 -24.16 45.61
CA GLY A 221 -37.29 -23.36 46.82
C GLY A 221 -37.30 -21.84 46.60
N PRO A 222 -38.45 -21.13 46.66
CA PRO A 222 -38.53 -19.66 46.51
C PRO A 222 -38.61 -18.93 47.88
N GLN A 223 -38.63 -17.58 47.83
CA GLN A 223 -38.84 -16.54 48.88
C GLN A 223 -37.54 -15.80 49.29
N SER A 224 -37.47 -14.50 49.60
CA SER A 224 -38.38 -13.33 49.60
C SER A 224 -37.49 -12.08 49.82
N MET A 225 -38.04 -10.88 49.61
CA MET A 225 -37.43 -9.55 49.80
C MET A 225 -36.79 -9.30 51.18
N GLY A 226 -35.83 -8.37 51.24
CA GLY A 226 -35.43 -7.67 52.48
C GLY A 226 -34.16 -6.84 52.37
N ASP A 227 -34.29 -5.54 52.71
CA ASP A 227 -33.31 -4.44 52.64
C ASP A 227 -32.05 -4.54 53.52
N SER A 228 -31.04 -3.72 53.19
CA SER A 228 -30.26 -2.82 54.09
C SER A 228 -28.71 -2.91 54.04
N ILE A 229 -28.13 -1.85 53.46
CA ILE A 229 -26.99 -1.01 53.89
C ILE A 229 -26.06 -1.52 55.02
N SER A 230 -24.74 -1.66 54.75
CA SER A 230 -23.64 -0.90 55.40
C SER A 230 -22.23 -1.53 55.28
N GLN A 231 -21.30 -0.71 54.79
CA GLN A 231 -19.93 -0.43 55.26
C GLN A 231 -18.84 -1.51 55.46
N SER A 232 -17.73 -1.21 54.75
CA SER A 232 -16.32 -1.09 55.21
C SER A 232 -15.40 -2.32 55.35
N VAL A 233 -14.36 -2.29 54.49
CA VAL A 233 -12.92 -2.39 54.80
C VAL A 233 -12.39 -3.72 55.38
N ASN A 234 -11.58 -4.44 54.58
CA ASN A 234 -10.16 -4.65 54.89
C ASN A 234 -9.37 -5.38 53.77
N ASN A 235 -8.11 -4.96 53.65
CA ASN A 235 -7.03 -5.48 52.80
C ASN A 235 -6.74 -6.97 53.04
N LEU A 236 -6.19 -7.68 52.04
CA LEU A 236 -4.81 -8.20 52.04
C LEU A 236 -4.52 -9.09 50.80
N THR A 237 -3.62 -8.59 49.97
CA THR A 237 -2.54 -9.28 49.20
C THR A 237 -2.73 -10.73 48.73
N LYS A 238 -2.76 -10.93 47.41
CA LYS A 238 -2.04 -12.05 46.78
C LYS A 238 -1.48 -11.64 45.41
N SER A 239 -0.19 -11.85 45.29
CA SER A 239 0.71 -11.58 44.18
C SER A 239 0.72 -12.70 43.13
N VAL A 240 1.43 -12.42 42.01
CA VAL A 240 2.06 -13.36 41.02
C VAL A 240 1.26 -13.62 39.72
N PRO A 241 1.86 -13.70 38.51
CA PRO A 241 3.06 -13.05 37.97
C PRO A 241 2.82 -12.33 36.61
N LEU A 242 3.85 -11.59 36.19
CA LEU A 242 4.14 -11.28 34.78
C LEU A 242 4.18 -12.56 33.93
N GLU A 243 3.52 -12.57 32.78
CA GLU A 243 4.10 -13.18 31.59
C GLU A 243 4.25 -12.13 30.50
N THR A 244 5.51 -11.75 30.30
CA THR A 244 6.01 -11.06 29.11
C THR A 244 6.64 -12.13 28.25
N SER A 245 6.00 -12.50 27.14
CA SER A 245 6.66 -12.98 25.92
C SER A 245 5.62 -13.32 24.85
N CYS A 246 5.45 -12.40 23.91
CA CYS A 246 5.24 -12.67 22.49
C CYS A 246 5.43 -11.37 21.70
#